data_AF-A0A7X6XEQ9-F1
#
_entry.id   AF-A0A7X6XEQ9-F1
#
_cell.length_a   1.000
_cell.length_b   1.000
_cell.length_c   1.000
_cell.angle_alpha   90.00
_cell.angle_beta   90.00
_cell.angle_gamma   90.00
#
_symmetry.space_group_name_H-M   'P 1'
#
loop_
_entity.id
_entity.type
_entity.pdbx_description
1 polymer ?
#
loop_
_entity_poly.entity_id
_entity_poly.type
_entity_poly.pdbx_seq_one_letter_code
_entity_poly.pdbx_strand_id
1 'polypeptide(L)'
;MYKPVEINKGLFYVGVNDRSKELFENLWPLPKGVSYNSYVICDEKVALVDTVDIAYTDVFLKKLDVVLDGRSIDYLVINHMEPDHSGALLFLLNKYPNIQLVGS
;
A
#
# COMPACT_ATOMS: atom_id res chain seq x y z
N MET A 1 -16.34 6.00 -2.05
CA MET A 1 -16.09 5.93 -0.58
C MET A 1 -14.95 4.94 -0.38
N TYR A 2 -13.82 5.36 0.18
CA TYR A 2 -12.58 4.56 0.28
C TYR A 2 -12.70 3.45 1.34
N LYS A 3 -13.72 2.59 1.23
CA LYS A 3 -13.97 1.52 2.19
C LYS A 3 -12.90 0.43 2.00
N PRO A 4 -12.03 0.20 2.99
CA PRO A 4 -11.04 -0.88 2.95
C PRO A 4 -11.76 -2.23 2.99
N VAL A 5 -11.16 -3.25 2.39
CA VAL A 5 -11.71 -4.61 2.41
C VAL A 5 -11.01 -5.37 3.53
N GLU A 6 -11.76 -5.76 4.57
CA GLU A 6 -11.26 -6.67 5.59
C GLU A 6 -11.24 -8.09 5.03
N ILE A 7 -10.06 -8.70 4.96
CA ILE A 7 -9.86 -10.06 4.45
C ILE A 7 -10.00 -11.08 5.58
N ASN A 8 -9.46 -10.73 6.74
CA ASN A 8 -9.56 -11.49 7.98
C ASN A 8 -9.55 -10.49 9.14
N LYS A 9 -9.89 -10.92 10.35
CA LYS A 9 -9.92 -10.06 11.53
C LYS A 9 -8.60 -9.29 11.68
N GLY A 10 -8.67 -7.97 11.57
CA GLY A 10 -7.50 -7.10 11.69
C GLY A 10 -6.56 -7.07 10.48
N LEU A 11 -6.88 -7.77 9.38
CA LEU A 11 -6.12 -7.77 8.13
C LEU A 11 -6.94 -7.11 7.02
N PHE A 12 -6.44 -5.99 6.51
CA PHE A 12 -7.13 -5.17 5.52
C PHE A 12 -6.33 -5.07 4.22
N TYR A 13 -7.03 -5.21 3.10
CA TYR A 13 -6.51 -4.82 1.79
C TYR A 13 -6.63 -3.31 1.59
N VAL A 14 -5.50 -2.67 1.36
CA VAL A 14 -5.40 -1.22 1.08
C VAL A 14 -4.79 -0.91 -0.28
N GLY A 15 -4.41 -1.94 -1.04
CA GLY A 15 -3.88 -1.85 -2.41
C GLY A 15 -4.86 -1.29 -3.44
N VAL A 16 -4.45 -1.28 -4.72
CA VAL A 16 -5.19 -0.66 -5.82
C VAL A 16 -5.23 -1.56 -7.04
N ASN A 17 -6.40 -1.65 -7.68
CA ASN A 17 -6.56 -2.32 -8.98
C ASN A 17 -6.50 -1.25 -10.08
N ASP A 18 -5.38 -1.22 -10.81
CA ASP A 18 -5.18 -0.36 -11.96
C ASP A 18 -5.73 -1.03 -13.22
N ARG A 19 -6.85 -0.50 -13.73
CA ARG A 19 -7.46 -0.94 -14.99
C ARG A 19 -7.14 0.00 -16.16
N SER A 20 -6.36 1.06 -15.91
CA SER A 20 -5.97 2.08 -16.88
C SER A 20 -4.59 1.82 -17.50
N LYS A 21 -3.70 1.13 -16.78
CA LYS A 21 -2.37 0.79 -17.29
C LYS A 21 -2.47 -0.24 -18.39
N GLU A 22 -1.98 0.14 -19.57
CA GLU A 22 -2.03 -0.71 -20.77
C GLU A 22 -0.83 -1.65 -20.89
N LEU A 23 0.33 -1.23 -20.39
CA LEU A 23 1.60 -1.96 -20.49
C LEU A 23 2.27 -2.10 -19.12
N PHE A 24 2.67 -3.31 -18.77
CA PHE A 24 3.61 -3.59 -17.68
C PHE A 24 5.03 -3.30 -18.18
N GLU A 25 5.78 -2.48 -17.44
CA GLU A 25 7.13 -2.01 -17.80
C GLU A 25 7.26 -1.44 -19.22
N ASN A 26 6.17 -0.89 -19.79
CA ASN A 26 6.09 -0.44 -21.18
C ASN A 26 6.36 -1.53 -22.23
N LEU A 27 6.26 -2.81 -21.85
CA LEU A 27 6.58 -3.95 -22.73
C LEU A 27 5.41 -4.92 -22.88
N TRP A 28 4.83 -5.38 -21.77
CA TRP A 28 3.83 -6.46 -21.81
C TRP A 28 2.40 -5.92 -21.69
N PRO A 29 1.49 -6.30 -22.60
CA PRO A 29 0.11 -5.82 -22.54
C PRO A 29 -0.62 -6.35 -21.30
N LEU A 30 -1.41 -5.47 -20.68
CA LEU A 30 -2.26 -5.74 -19.53
C LEU A 30 -3.74 -5.67 -19.92
N PRO A 31 -4.30 -6.65 -20.66
CA PRO A 31 -5.69 -6.60 -21.13
C PRO A 31 -6.73 -6.58 -20.01
N LYS A 32 -6.32 -6.94 -18.79
CA LYS A 32 -7.15 -6.87 -17.58
C LYS A 32 -6.59 -5.87 -16.56
N GLY A 33 -5.56 -5.10 -16.88
CA GLY A 33 -4.86 -4.25 -15.92
C GLY A 33 -4.00 -5.05 -14.92
N VAL A 34 -3.58 -4.37 -13.85
CA VAL A 34 -2.68 -4.89 -12.79
C VAL A 34 -3.20 -4.51 -11.41
N SER A 35 -2.73 -5.19 -10.37
CA SER A 35 -3.05 -4.87 -8.98
C SER A 35 -1.76 -4.57 -8.19
N TYR A 36 -1.70 -3.41 -7.56
CA TYR A 36 -0.68 -3.06 -6.58
C TYR A 36 -1.18 -3.49 -5.20
N ASN A 37 -0.76 -4.66 -4.75
CA ASN A 37 -1.29 -5.26 -3.54
C ASN A 37 -0.52 -4.77 -2.32
N SER A 38 -1.23 -4.12 -1.41
CA SER A 38 -0.70 -3.66 -0.13
C SER A 38 -1.73 -3.97 0.96
N TYR A 39 -1.23 -4.31 2.14
CA TYR A 39 -2.02 -4.84 3.25
C TYR A 39 -1.64 -4.18 4.57
N VAL A 40 -2.64 -3.94 5.42
CA VAL A 40 -2.43 -3.49 6.81
C VAL A 40 -2.88 -4.57 7.77
N ILE A 41 -2.02 -4.87 8.73
CA ILE A 41 -2.29 -5.75 9.87
C ILE A 41 -2.39 -4.87 11.12
N CYS A 42 -3.57 -4.84 11.73
CA CYS A 42 -3.89 -4.09 12.93
C CYS A 42 -3.98 -5.05 14.14
N ASP A 43 -2.95 -5.06 14.97
CA ASP A 43 -2.94 -5.77 16.27
C ASP A 43 -2.46 -4.80 17.37
N GLU A 44 -1.77 -5.27 18.41
CA GLU A 44 -1.05 -4.41 19.37
C GLU A 44 -0.11 -3.44 18.67
N LYS A 45 0.57 -3.93 17.61
CA LYS A 45 1.34 -3.13 16.66
C LYS A 45 0.69 -3.16 15.28
N VAL A 46 0.96 -2.12 14.50
CA VAL A 46 0.48 -1.98 13.13
C VAL A 46 1.61 -2.24 12.15
N ALA A 47 1.42 -3.23 11.28
CA ALA A 47 2.34 -3.51 10.18
C ALA A 47 1.66 -3.23 8.84
N LEU A 48 2.34 -2.46 7.99
CA LEU A 48 2.00 -2.25 6.59
C LEU A 48 2.93 -3.11 5.73
N VAL A 49 2.36 -3.83 4.75
CA VAL A 49 3.10 -4.66 3.80
C VAL A 49 3.02 -4.03 2.42
N ASP A 50 4.19 -3.67 1.89
CA ASP A 50 4.43 -2.97 0.63
C ASP A 50 3.65 -1.65 0.48
N THR A 51 3.95 -0.90 -0.59
CA THR A 51 3.21 0.31 -0.95
C THR A 51 2.57 0.15 -2.33
N VAL A 52 2.22 1.25 -2.98
CA VAL A 52 1.61 1.25 -4.32
C VAL A 52 2.38 2.17 -5.25
N ASP A 53 2.11 2.05 -6.54
CA ASP A 53 2.59 2.98 -7.56
C ASP A 53 2.21 4.42 -7.18
N ILE A 54 3.14 5.34 -7.43
CA ILE A 54 3.02 6.76 -7.03
C ILE A 54 1.73 7.40 -7.53
N ALA A 55 1.22 6.99 -8.70
CA ALA A 55 -0.03 7.48 -9.28
C ALA A 55 -1.25 7.24 -8.37
N TYR A 56 -1.16 6.31 -7.43
CA TYR A 56 -2.26 5.92 -6.53
C TYR A 56 -2.04 6.30 -5.07
N THR A 57 -1.00 7.06 -4.76
CA THR A 57 -0.64 7.48 -3.40
C THR A 57 -1.83 8.07 -2.64
N ASP A 58 -2.60 8.98 -3.24
CA ASP A 58 -3.73 9.63 -2.58
C ASP A 58 -4.84 8.66 -2.19
N VAL A 59 -5.17 7.71 -3.07
CA VAL A 59 -6.20 6.69 -2.82
C VAL A 59 -5.75 5.76 -1.71
N PHE A 60 -4.48 5.37 -1.75
CA PHE A 60 -3.85 4.51 -0.77
C PHE A 60 -3.81 5.15 0.62
N LEU A 61 -3.32 6.39 0.73
CA LEU A 61 -3.29 7.12 2.01
C LEU A 61 -4.68 7.30 2.61
N LYS A 62 -5.71 7.57 1.81
CA LYS A 62 -7.09 7.67 2.29
C LYS A 62 -7.64 6.34 2.80
N LYS A 63 -7.26 5.20 2.20
CA LYS A 63 -7.62 3.88 2.72
C LYS A 63 -6.91 3.61 4.05
N LEU A 64 -5.63 3.97 4.16
CA LEU A 64 -4.89 3.86 5.43
C LEU A 64 -5.55 4.69 6.53
N ASP A 65 -5.94 5.94 6.24
CA ASP A 65 -6.62 6.79 7.23
C ASP A 65 -7.91 6.14 7.78
N VAL A 66 -8.67 5.47 6.92
CA VAL A 66 -9.88 4.75 7.33
C VAL A 66 -9.56 3.49 8.15
N VAL A 67 -8.55 2.71 7.77
CA VAL A 67 -8.17 1.48 8.51
C VAL A 67 -7.55 1.81 9.87
N LEU A 68 -6.70 2.84 9.91
CA LEU A 68 -5.89 3.15 11.08
C LEU A 68 -6.66 3.91 12.15
N ASP A 69 -7.70 4.66 11.79
CA ASP A 69 -8.53 5.43 12.74
C ASP A 69 -7.69 6.25 13.74
N GLY A 70 -6.68 6.96 13.20
CA GLY A 70 -5.75 7.78 13.99
C GLY A 70 -4.55 7.03 14.60
N ARG A 71 -4.45 5.70 14.46
CA ARG A 71 -3.26 4.94 14.85
C ARG A 71 -2.07 5.24 13.93
N SER A 72 -0.87 5.16 14.49
CA SER A 72 0.38 5.17 13.72
C SER A 72 0.68 3.79 13.14
N ILE A 73 1.61 3.74 12.19
CA ILE A 73 2.19 2.49 11.66
C ILE A 73 3.53 2.26 12.36
N ASP A 74 3.74 1.05 12.89
CA ASP A 74 4.98 0.67 13.58
C ASP A 74 6.02 0.10 12.61
N TYR A 75 5.57 -0.71 11.65
CA TYR A 75 6.43 -1.38 10.68
C TYR A 75 5.95 -1.17 9.24
N LEU A 76 6.88 -0.90 8.34
CA LEU A 76 6.70 -1.07 6.90
C LEU A 76 7.57 -2.23 6.44
N VAL A 77 6.92 -3.34 6.10
CA VAL A 77 7.54 -4.51 5.48
C VAL A 77 7.62 -4.26 3.98
N ILE A 78 8.83 -4.21 3.44
CA ILE A 78 9.10 -4.00 2.01
C ILE A 78 9.62 -5.32 1.45
N ASN A 79 8.79 -6.01 0.66
CA ASN A 79 9.16 -7.25 0.00
C ASN A 79 10.00 -7.00 -1.24
N HIS A 80 9.80 -5.87 -1.93
CA HIS A 80 10.55 -5.48 -3.11
C HIS A 80 10.57 -3.97 -3.32
N MET A 81 11.65 -3.48 -3.94
CA MET A 81 11.96 -2.06 -4.08
C MET A 81 11.65 -1.49 -5.46
N GLU A 82 10.90 -2.20 -6.30
CA GLU A 82 10.52 -1.71 -7.63
C GLU A 82 9.61 -0.46 -7.49
N PRO A 83 9.69 0.52 -8.41
CA PRO A 83 9.00 1.81 -8.27
C PRO A 83 7.47 1.71 -8.11
N ASP A 84 6.86 0.68 -8.67
CA ASP A 84 5.42 0.43 -8.61
C ASP A 84 4.96 -0.16 -7.27
N HIS A 85 5.90 -0.48 -6.37
CA HIS A 85 5.65 -0.96 -5.01
C HIS A 85 6.28 -0.10 -3.92
N SER A 86 7.19 0.79 -4.29
CA SER A 86 7.86 1.75 -3.41
C SER A 86 7.45 3.21 -3.68
N GLY A 87 6.61 3.47 -4.68
CA GLY A 87 6.26 4.81 -5.15
C GLY A 87 5.67 5.72 -4.07
N ALA A 88 4.94 5.16 -3.09
CA ALA A 88 4.35 5.91 -1.98
C ALA A 88 5.24 5.97 -0.72
N LEU A 89 6.44 5.36 -0.73
CA LEU A 89 7.31 5.23 0.44
C LEU A 89 7.66 6.59 1.08
N LEU A 90 8.08 7.57 0.29
CA LEU A 90 8.48 8.88 0.81
C LEU A 90 7.31 9.60 1.50
N PHE A 91 6.10 9.47 0.96
CA PHE A 91 4.90 10.04 1.57
C PHE A 91 4.55 9.38 2.90
N LEU A 92 4.73 8.06 3.00
CA LEU A 92 4.58 7.34 4.27
C LEU A 92 5.61 7.77 5.31
N LEU A 93 6.90 7.86 4.94
CA LEU A 93 7.95 8.29 5.87
C LEU A 93 7.73 9.71 6.38
N ASN A 94 7.22 10.61 5.55
CA ASN A 94 6.85 11.96 5.97
C ASN A 94 5.66 11.97 6.96
N LYS A 95 4.68 11.08 6.75
CA LYS A 95 3.48 11.01 7.59
C LYS A 95 3.71 10.23 8.90
N TYR A 96 4.54 9.20 8.86
CA TYR A 96 4.86 8.29 9.96
C TYR A 96 6.39 8.25 10.15
N PRO A 97 7.02 9.31 10.69
CA PRO A 97 8.48 9.44 10.74
C PRO A 97 9.17 8.41 11.64
N ASN A 98 8.42 7.76 12.53
CA ASN A 98 8.94 6.75 13.46
C ASN A 98 8.74 5.31 12.97
N ILE A 99 8.25 5.12 11.74
CA ILE A 99 8.02 3.79 11.18
C ILE A 99 9.35 3.04 11.00
N GLN A 100 9.39 1.78 11.44
CA GLN A 100 10.55 0.93 11.22
C GLN A 100 10.43 0.21 9.88
N LEU A 101 11.44 0.36 9.02
CA LEU A 101 11.53 -0.38 7.77
C LEU A 101 12.05 -1.80 8.04
N VAL A 102 11.41 -2.79 7.42
CA VAL A 102 11.79 -4.21 7.46
C VAL A 102 11.85 -4.72 6.03
N GLY A 103 13.01 -5.22 5.60
CA GLY A 103 13.21 -5.75 4.25
C GLY A 103 14.50 -6.56 4.15
N SER A 104 14.71 -7.21 3.01
CA SER A 104 15.91 -8.00 2.69
C SER A 104 16.81 -7.31 1.67
#